data_AF-A0A1E7I6L5-F1
#
_entry.id   AF-A0A1E7I6L5-F1
#
_cell.length_a   1.000
_cell.length_b   1.000
_cell.length_c   1.000
_cell.angle_alpha   90.00
_cell.angle_beta   90.00
_cell.angle_gamma   90.00
#
_symmetry.space_group_name_H-M   'P 1'
#
loop_
_entity.id
_entity.type
_entity.pdbx_description
1 polymer ?
#
loop_
_entity_poly.entity_id
_entity_poly.type
_entity_poly.pdbx_seq_one_letter_code
_entity_poly.pdbx_strand_id
1 'polypeptide(L)' 'MGLIEKLEKWASQHPEEADLPAMNVTTEKVFTIRETLEELKREKETGVKIVDKDLLEVTVHIEKWLEEV' A
#
# COMPACT_ATOMS: atom_id res chain seq x y z
N MET A 1 15.62 0.59 0.92
CA MET A 1 14.37 1.33 1.18
C MET A 1 13.28 0.31 1.37
N GLY A 2 12.63 0.30 2.53
CA GLY A 2 11.46 -0.56 2.75
C GLY A 2 10.24 -0.08 1.96
N LEU A 3 9.24 -0.95 1.78
CA LEU A 3 7.99 -0.65 1.07
C LEU A 3 7.30 0.63 1.60
N ILE A 4 7.27 0.79 2.91
CA ILE A 4 6.71 1.99 3.57
C ILE A 4 7.41 3.26 3.09
N GLU A 5 8.74 3.30 3.11
CA GLU A 5 9.49 4.49 2.68
C GLU A 5 9.30 4.79 1.19
N LYS A 6 9.21 3.75 0.35
CA LYS A 6 8.91 3.92 -1.08
C LYS A 6 7.51 4.51 -1.29
N LEU A 7 6.51 3.98 -0.58
CA LEU A 7 5.14 4.49 -0.65
C LEU A 7 5.00 5.90 -0.08
N GLU A 8 5.68 6.24 1.01
CA GLU A 8 5.70 7.60 1.55
C GLU A 8 6.28 8.59 0.55
N LYS A 9 7.42 8.22 -0.06
CA LYS A 9 8.08 9.05 -1.07
C LYS A 9 7.18 9.21 -2.29
N TRP A 10 6.63 8.11 -2.82
CA TRP A 10 5.78 8.14 -4.00
C TRP A 10 4.49 8.94 -3.73
N ALA A 11 3.80 8.70 -2.61
CA ALA A 11 2.61 9.46 -2.23
C ALA A 11 2.90 10.96 -2.00
N SER A 12 4.12 11.32 -1.57
CA SER A 12 4.54 12.73 -1.50
C SER A 12 4.80 13.35 -2.87
N GLN A 13 5.21 12.55 -3.86
CA GLN A 13 5.43 12.98 -5.24
C GLN A 13 4.11 13.01 -6.05
N HIS A 14 3.16 12.13 -5.71
CA HIS A 14 1.90 11.92 -6.40
C HIS A 14 0.71 11.94 -5.40
N PRO A 15 0.45 13.09 -4.74
CA PRO A 15 -0.55 13.16 -3.66
C PRO A 15 -1.96 12.92 -4.14
N GLU A 16 -2.32 13.37 -5.35
CA GLU A 16 -3.66 13.15 -5.92
C GLU A 16 -3.88 11.67 -6.27
N GLU A 17 -2.87 11.01 -6.83
CA GLU A 17 -2.95 9.58 -7.18
C GLU A 17 -2.95 8.68 -5.95
N ALA A 18 -2.33 9.12 -4.85
CA ALA A 18 -2.32 8.37 -3.60
C ALA A 18 -3.71 8.25 -2.95
N ASP A 19 -4.60 9.20 -3.24
CA ASP A 19 -6.00 9.23 -2.80
C ASP A 19 -6.95 8.60 -3.85
N LEU A 20 -6.46 8.20 -5.02
CA LEU A 20 -7.30 7.54 -6.03
C LEU A 20 -7.60 6.08 -5.61
N PRO A 21 -8.88 5.66 -5.68
CA PRO A 21 -9.25 4.29 -5.41
C PRO A 21 -8.68 3.37 -6.50
N ALA A 22 -7.87 2.42 -6.09
CA ALA A 22 -7.41 1.30 -6.90
C ALA A 22 -8.20 0.04 -6.52
N MET A 23 -8.50 -0.81 -7.50
CA MET A 23 -9.16 -2.10 -7.24
C MET A 23 -8.13 -3.21 -7.39
N ASN A 24 -8.04 -4.07 -6.38
CA ASN A 24 -7.30 -5.31 -6.49
C ASN A 24 -8.09 -6.24 -7.41
N VAL A 25 -7.54 -6.60 -8.55
CA VAL A 25 -8.22 -7.46 -9.54
C VAL A 25 -8.40 -8.91 -9.09
N THR A 26 -7.61 -9.35 -8.11
CA THR A 26 -7.68 -10.71 -7.53
C THR A 26 -8.77 -10.79 -6.47
N THR A 27 -8.87 -9.76 -5.61
CA THR A 27 -9.76 -9.78 -4.44
C THR A 27 -11.00 -8.89 -4.59
N GLU A 28 -11.08 -8.13 -5.69
CA GLU A 28 -12.12 -7.13 -5.99
C GLU A 28 -12.26 -6.03 -4.92
N LYS A 29 -11.36 -5.98 -3.94
CA LYS A 29 -11.35 -4.93 -2.92
C LYS A 29 -10.82 -3.63 -3.50
N VAL A 30 -11.50 -2.55 -3.17
CA VAL A 30 -11.05 -1.18 -3.43
C VAL A 30 -10.17 -0.74 -2.26
N PHE A 31 -9.02 -0.16 -2.58
CA PHE A 31 -8.07 0.39 -1.63
C PHE A 31 -7.42 1.64 -2.21
N THR A 32 -6.95 2.54 -1.36
CA THR A 32 -6.07 3.63 -1.77
C THR A 32 -4.62 3.36 -1.34
N ILE A 33 -3.66 3.98 -2.02
CA ILE A 33 -2.25 3.92 -1.62
C ILE A 33 -2.09 4.54 -0.22
N ARG A 34 -2.84 5.60 0.09
CA ARG A 34 -2.84 6.23 1.42
C ARG A 34 -3.34 5.29 2.51
N GLU A 35 -4.48 4.63 2.32
CA GLU A 35 -4.98 3.65 3.30
C GLU A 35 -3.99 2.50 3.52
N THR A 36 -3.41 1.99 2.43
CA THR A 36 -2.41 0.91 2.52
C THR A 36 -1.18 1.37 3.31
N LEU A 37 -0.73 2.61 3.07
CA LEU A 37 0.38 3.21 3.80
C LEU A 37 0.08 3.35 5.29
N GLU A 38 -1.12 3.81 5.66
CA GLU A 38 -1.54 3.95 7.06
C GLU A 38 -1.57 2.61 7.78
N GLU A 39 -2.12 1.57 7.16
CA GLU A 39 -2.16 0.23 7.75
C GLU A 39 -0.75 -0.38 7.89
N LEU A 40 0.12 -0.20 6.90
CA LEU A 40 1.52 -0.63 6.99
C LEU A 40 2.30 0.11 8.10
N LYS A 41 2.06 1.42 8.27
CA LYS A 41 2.65 2.21 9.37
C LYS A 41 2.14 1.71 10.72
N ARG A 42 0.84 1.43 10.81
CA ARG A 42 0.20 0.89 12.01
C ARG A 42 0.74 -0.48 12.38
N GLU A 43 0.99 -1.37 11.41
CA GLU A 43 1.70 -2.64 11.65
C GLU A 43 3.08 -2.39 12.26
N LYS A 44 3.86 -1.47 11.68
CA LYS A 44 5.20 -1.14 12.16
C LYS A 44 5.21 -0.55 13.57
N GLU A 45 4.23 0.29 13.91
CA GLU A 45 4.11 0.92 15.22
C GLU A 45 3.58 -0.03 16.30
N THR A 46 2.60 -0.87 15.96
CA THR A 46 1.96 -1.78 16.92
C THR A 46 2.64 -3.14 17.02
N GLY A 47 3.47 -3.51 16.03
CA GLY A 47 4.03 -4.85 15.88
C GLY A 47 3.00 -5.92 15.53
N VAL A 48 1.74 -5.54 15.30
CA VAL A 48 0.66 -6.45 14.93
C VAL A 48 0.68 -6.66 13.43
N LYS A 49 1.09 -7.86 13.01
CA LYS A 49 1.06 -8.24 11.60
C LYS A 49 -0.35 -8.12 11.03
N ILE A 50 -0.44 -7.50 9.86
CA ILE A 50 -1.57 -7.58 8.96
C ILE A 50 -1.78 -9.06 8.63
N VAL A 51 -2.89 -9.62 9.13
CA VAL A 51 -3.38 -10.97 8.78
C VAL A 51 -4.46 -10.92 7.70
N ASP A 52 -4.84 -9.72 7.27
CA ASP A 52 -5.77 -9.53 6.16
C ASP A 52 -5.08 -9.95 4.86
N LYS A 53 -5.56 -11.06 4.30
CA LYS A 53 -4.99 -11.65 3.07
C LYS A 53 -5.11 -10.69 1.90
N ASP A 54 -6.17 -9.91 1.83
CA ASP A 54 -6.37 -8.97 0.74
C ASP A 54 -5.35 -7.85 0.83
N LEU A 55 -5.11 -7.31 2.02
CA LEU A 55 -4.11 -6.27 2.22
C LEU A 55 -2.68 -6.79 1.97
N LEU A 56 -2.39 -8.05 2.31
CA LEU A 56 -1.13 -8.71 1.96
C LEU A 56 -0.96 -8.84 0.44
N GLU A 57 -1.99 -9.23 -0.30
CA GLU A 57 -1.91 -9.27 -1.77
C GLU A 57 -1.73 -7.87 -2.36
N VAL A 58 -2.49 -6.88 -1.87
CA VAL A 58 -2.37 -5.48 -2.27
C VAL A 58 -0.94 -4.97 -2.10
N THR A 59 -0.32 -5.21 -0.94
CA THR A 59 1.05 -4.74 -0.65
C THR A 59 2.09 -5.40 -1.55
N VAL A 60 1.95 -6.68 -1.88
CA VAL A 60 2.81 -7.37 -2.86
C VAL A 60 2.65 -6.81 -4.27
N HIS A 61 1.42 -6.53 -4.69
CA HIS A 61 1.16 -5.94 -6.01
C HIS A 61 1.71 -4.51 -6.11
N ILE A 62 1.53 -3.71 -5.07
CA ILE A 62 2.09 -2.36 -4.97
C ILE A 62 3.62 -2.42 -4.99
N GLU A 63 4.24 -3.35 -4.28
CA GLU A 63 5.70 -3.50 -4.28
C GLU A 63 6.22 -3.79 -5.68
N LYS A 64 5.61 -4.74 -6.39
CA LYS A 64 5.96 -5.05 -7.79
C LYS A 64 5.79 -3.84 -8.71
N TRP A 65 4.66 -3.16 -8.60
CA TRP A 65 4.38 -1.98 -9.41
C TRP A 65 5.40 -0.86 -9.15
N LEU A 66 5.79 -0.62 -7.89
CA LEU A 66 6.83 0.34 -7.52
C LEU A 66 8.25 -0.08 -7.96
N GLU A 67 8.49 -1.34 -8.30
CA GLU A 67 9.76 -1.76 -8.91
C GLU A 67 9.79 -1.55 -10.43
N GLU A 68 8.63 -1.45 -11.07
CA GLU A 68 8.50 -1.20 -12.51
C GLU A 68 8.50 0.29 -12.89
N VAL A 69 8.22 1.18 -11.92
CA VAL A 69 8.19 2.65 -12.06
C VAL A 69 9.50 3.29 -11.63
#